data_AF-A0A314ZDB0-F1
#
_entry.id   AF-A0A314ZDB0-F1
#
_cell.length_a   1.000
_cell.length_b   1.000
_cell.length_c   1.000
_cell.angle_alpha   90.00
_cell.angle_beta   90.00
_cell.angle_gamma   90.00
#
_symmetry.space_group_name_H-M   'P 1'
#
loop_
_entity.id
_entity.type
_entity.pdbx_description
1 polymer ?
#
loop_
_entity_poly.entity_id
_entity_poly.type
_entity_poly.pdbx_seq_one_letter_code
_entity_poly.pdbx_strand_id
1 'polypeptide(L)'
;MEDRSQPKYDRVKEVKEFDETRAGVKGLVDSGVTKVPRFLIHPPQNLLSSTTANIQFQVPVIDFDGFDHDFRRVQIVKEIREASKHGVSFKWSIMEFQTRL
;
A
#
# COMPACT_ATOMS: atom_id res chain seq x y z
N MET A 1 -1.17 -19.27 -46.59
CA MET A 1 -1.88 -19.73 -45.38
C MET A 1 -0.93 -19.48 -44.23
N GLU A 2 -1.26 -18.54 -43.34
CA GLU A 2 -0.58 -18.37 -42.07
C GLU A 2 -1.64 -17.79 -41.10
N ASP A 3 -2.33 -18.69 -40.39
CA ASP A 3 -3.23 -18.30 -39.32
C ASP A 3 -2.36 -17.81 -38.16
N ARG A 4 -2.23 -16.49 -38.04
CA ARG A 4 -1.47 -15.83 -36.98
C ARG A 4 -2.30 -15.92 -35.69
N SER A 5 -2.40 -17.14 -35.15
CA SER A 5 -3.00 -17.43 -33.85
C SER A 5 -2.20 -16.66 -32.80
N GLN A 6 -2.74 -15.52 -32.37
CA GLN A 6 -2.22 -14.80 -31.22
C GLN A 6 -2.21 -15.78 -30.05
N PRO A 7 -1.06 -16.06 -29.41
CA PRO A 7 -1.04 -16.98 -28.28
C PRO A 7 -2.00 -16.44 -27.23
N LYS A 8 -2.96 -17.30 -26.84
CA LYS A 8 -3.91 -17.00 -25.78
C LYS A 8 -3.11 -16.60 -24.55
N TYR A 9 -3.31 -15.37 -24.09
CA TYR A 9 -2.62 -14.84 -22.91
C TYR A 9 -2.94 -15.72 -21.70
N ASP A 10 -1.93 -16.46 -21.22
CA ASP A 10 -2.02 -17.29 -20.03
C ASP A 10 -1.32 -16.58 -18.87
N ARG A 11 -2.11 -15.84 -18.09
CA ARG A 11 -1.64 -15.10 -16.92
C ARG A 11 -0.95 -16.02 -15.90
N VAL A 12 -1.40 -17.27 -15.75
CA VAL A 12 -0.87 -18.20 -14.74
C VAL A 12 0.56 -18.59 -15.10
N LYS A 13 0.79 -18.87 -16.39
CA LYS A 13 2.11 -19.22 -16.91
C LYS A 13 3.12 -18.07 -16.75
N GLU A 14 2.76 -16.85 -17.15
CA GLU A 14 3.67 -15.70 -17.03
C GLU A 14 4.00 -15.35 -15.57
N VAL A 15 3.02 -15.44 -14.66
CA VAL A 15 3.26 -15.20 -13.23
C VAL A 15 4.20 -16.25 -12.66
N LYS A 16 4.03 -17.52 -13.06
CA LYS A 16 4.90 -18.61 -12.62
C LYS A 16 6.34 -18.43 -13.10
N GLU A 17 6.54 -18.15 -14.38
CA GLU A 17 7.87 -17.89 -14.96
C GLU A 17 8.55 -16.69 -14.27
N PHE A 18 7.79 -15.65 -13.95
CA PHE A 18 8.31 -14.50 -13.20
C PHE A 18 8.71 -14.86 -11.76
N ASP A 19 7.88 -15.60 -11.03
CA ASP A 19 8.17 -16.02 -9.65
C ASP A 19 9.39 -16.96 -9.59
N GLU A 20 9.54 -17.83 -10.59
CA GLU A 20 10.72 -18.70 -10.76
C GLU A 20 12.02 -17.92 -10.94
N THR A 21 11.99 -16.70 -11.50
CA THR A 21 13.20 -15.84 -11.56
C THR A 21 13.69 -15.40 -10.19
N ARG A 22 12.80 -15.41 -9.17
CA ARG A 22 13.05 -14.91 -7.79
C ARG A 22 13.59 -13.48 -7.74
N ALA A 23 13.54 -12.73 -8.84
CA ALA A 23 14.06 -11.38 -8.94
C ALA A 23 13.13 -10.35 -8.26
N GLY A 24 11.84 -10.69 -8.16
CA GLY A 24 10.81 -9.79 -7.66
C GLY A 24 10.67 -8.51 -8.49
N VAL A 25 9.84 -7.57 -8.02
CA VAL A 25 9.61 -6.32 -8.75
C VAL A 25 10.85 -5.40 -8.71
N LYS A 26 11.65 -5.47 -7.65
CA LYS A 26 12.93 -4.73 -7.57
C LYS A 26 13.91 -5.19 -8.64
N GLY A 27 14.09 -6.51 -8.82
CA GLY A 27 14.96 -7.06 -9.86
C GLY A 27 14.43 -6.80 -11.27
N LEU A 28 13.11 -6.70 -11.45
CA LEU A 28 12.50 -6.27 -12.71
C LEU A 28 12.86 -4.81 -13.06
N VAL A 29 12.88 -3.92 -12.07
CA VAL A 29 13.29 -2.52 -12.26
C VAL A 29 14.79 -2.41 -12.52
N ASP A 30 15.60 -3.11 -11.71
CA ASP A 30 17.06 -3.07 -11.78
C ASP A 30 17.62 -3.67 -13.10
N SER A 31 16.88 -4.60 -13.73
CA SER A 31 17.25 -5.19 -15.03
C SER A 31 16.95 -4.28 -16.24
N GLY A 32 16.35 -3.11 -16.03
CA GLY A 32 16.14 -2.11 -17.08
C GLY A 32 15.11 -2.52 -18.14
N VAL A 33 14.16 -3.39 -17.78
CA VAL A 33 13.13 -3.87 -18.72
C VAL A 33 12.25 -2.70 -19.20
N THR A 34 12.11 -2.56 -20.52
CA THR A 34 11.33 -1.46 -21.15
C THR A 34 9.82 -1.73 -21.19
N LYS A 35 9.40 -2.98 -20.94
CA LYS A 35 7.99 -3.40 -20.97
C LYS A 35 7.59 -4.04 -19.65
N VAL A 36 6.61 -3.43 -18.99
CA VAL A 36 6.02 -3.97 -17.75
C VAL A 36 5.18 -5.22 -18.07
N PRO A 37 5.39 -6.35 -17.38
CA PRO A 37 4.55 -7.54 -17.52
C PRO A 37 3.07 -7.24 -17.28
N ARG A 38 2.20 -7.76 -18.14
CA ARG A 38 0.76 -7.41 -18.15
C ARG A 38 0.04 -7.77 -16.86
N PHE A 39 0.51 -8.78 -16.12
CA PHE A 39 -0.07 -9.19 -14.84
C PHE A 39 0.20 -8.19 -13.70
N LEU A 40 1.19 -7.29 -13.85
CA LEU A 40 1.46 -6.19 -12.92
C LEU A 40 0.60 -4.94 -13.23
N ILE A 41 -0.09 -4.93 -14.37
CA ILE A 41 -0.93 -3.81 -14.78
C ILE A 41 -2.32 -4.02 -14.19
N HIS A 42 -2.75 -3.08 -13.35
CA HIS A 42 -4.10 -3.11 -12.80
C HIS A 42 -5.15 -2.85 -13.90
N PRO A 43 -6.29 -3.58 -13.91
CA PRO A 43 -7.39 -3.29 -14.80
C PRO A 43 -7.87 -1.84 -14.62
N PRO A 44 -8.34 -1.17 -15.69
CA PRO A 44 -8.74 0.23 -15.64
C PRO A 44 -9.84 0.56 -14.64
N GLN A 45 -10.69 -0.41 -14.28
CA GLN A 45 -11.68 -0.27 -13.20
C GLN A 45 -11.06 -0.02 -11.82
N ASN A 46 -9.84 -0.51 -11.59
CA ASN A 46 -9.08 -0.28 -10.35
C ASN A 46 -8.20 0.98 -10.43
N LEU A 47 -8.06 1.60 -11.61
CA LEU A 47 -7.29 2.84 -11.77
C LEU A 47 -8.07 4.08 -11.33
N LEU A 48 -9.41 3.98 -11.28
CA LEU A 48 -10.30 5.08 -10.85
C LEU A 48 -10.14 5.47 -9.37
N SER A 49 -9.51 4.63 -8.55
CA SER A 49 -9.14 4.95 -7.16
C SER A 49 -7.69 5.43 -6.99
N SER A 50 -6.88 5.38 -8.05
CA SER A 50 -5.48 5.85 -8.03
C SER A 50 -5.35 7.31 -8.45
N THR A 51 -6.38 7.91 -9.04
CA THR A 51 -6.57 9.35 -8.88
C THR A 51 -6.69 9.56 -7.39
N THR A 52 -5.85 10.40 -6.79
CA THR A 52 -6.08 10.92 -5.44
C THR A 52 -7.50 11.47 -5.38
N ALA A 53 -8.47 10.61 -5.06
CA ALA A 53 -9.78 11.04 -4.68
C ALA A 53 -9.46 11.94 -3.50
N ASN A 54 -9.72 13.24 -3.68
CA ASN A 54 -9.63 14.27 -2.65
C ASN A 54 -10.71 13.98 -1.58
N ILE A 55 -10.75 12.76 -1.09
CA ILE A 55 -11.32 12.42 0.18
C ILE A 55 -10.33 13.09 1.12
N GLN A 56 -10.73 14.22 1.72
CA GLN A 56 -10.03 14.85 2.83
C GLN A 56 -10.06 13.88 4.03
N PHE A 57 -9.40 12.74 3.85
CA PHE A 57 -9.27 11.71 4.85
C PHE A 57 -8.09 12.11 5.72
N GLN A 58 -8.40 12.87 6.77
CA GLN A 58 -7.42 13.25 7.75
C GLN A 58 -7.28 12.11 8.75
N VAL A 59 -6.13 11.42 8.72
CA VAL A 59 -5.79 10.45 9.76
C VAL A 59 -5.63 11.22 11.08
N PRO A 60 -6.39 10.88 12.14
CA PRO A 60 -6.28 11.56 13.41
C PRO A 60 -4.91 11.26 14.02
N VAL A 61 -4.19 12.32 14.38
CA VAL A 61 -2.93 12.25 15.13
C VAL A 61 -3.27 12.53 16.59
N ILE A 62 -3.01 11.56 17.47
CA ILE A 62 -3.26 11.67 18.90
C ILE A 62 -1.90 11.80 19.58
N ASP A 63 -1.72 12.83 20.38
CA ASP A 63 -0.52 13.07 21.16
C ASP A 63 -0.64 12.36 22.52
N PHE A 64 0.38 11.59 22.87
CA PHE A 64 0.42 10.77 24.08
C PHE A 64 1.24 11.46 25.17
N ASP A 65 1.72 12.69 24.96
CA ASP A 65 2.51 13.40 25.94
C ASP A 65 1.76 13.61 27.26
N GLY A 66 2.48 13.39 28.37
CA GLY A 66 1.92 13.51 29.72
C GLY A 66 0.88 12.45 30.10
N PHE A 67 0.87 11.26 29.46
CA PHE A 67 -0.05 10.15 29.79
C PHE A 67 0.04 9.65 31.24
N ASP A 68 1.13 9.98 31.94
CA ASP A 68 1.36 9.69 33.35
C ASP A 68 0.47 10.53 34.28
N HIS A 69 -0.11 11.62 33.79
CA HIS A 69 -1.07 12.43 34.54
C HIS A 69 -2.50 11.93 34.32
N ASP A 70 -3.25 11.67 35.39
CA ASP A 70 -4.60 11.10 35.35
C ASP A 70 -5.57 11.90 34.46
N PHE A 71 -5.49 13.24 34.50
CA PHE A 71 -6.33 14.11 33.67
C PHE A 71 -6.04 13.95 32.17
N ARG A 72 -4.76 13.87 31.78
CA ARG A 72 -4.34 13.68 30.38
C ARG A 72 -4.69 12.30 29.87
N ARG A 73 -4.53 11.26 30.70
CA ARG A 73 -4.90 9.88 30.35
C ARG A 73 -6.37 9.75 29.95
N VAL A 74 -7.27 10.39 30.69
CA VAL A 74 -8.72 10.40 30.36
C VAL A 74 -8.97 11.09 29.02
N GLN A 75 -8.27 12.19 28.74
CA GLN A 75 -8.38 12.90 27.47
C GLN A 75 -7.88 12.07 26.28
N ILE A 76 -6.71 11.44 26.41
CA ILE A 76 -6.13 10.55 25.38
C ILE A 76 -7.08 9.39 25.07
N VAL A 77 -7.63 8.74 26.10
CA VAL A 77 -8.60 7.63 25.92
C VAL A 77 -9.87 8.12 25.21
N LYS A 78 -10.33 9.33 25.51
CA LYS A 78 -11.48 9.94 24.82
C LYS A 78 -11.17 10.20 23.34
N GLU A 79 -10.00 10.76 23.02
CA GLU A 79 -9.56 11.01 21.65
C GLU A 79 -9.43 9.71 20.84
N ILE A 80 -8.86 8.65 21.43
CA ILE A 80 -8.78 7.31 20.82
C ILE A 80 -10.17 6.76 20.52
N ARG A 81 -11.09 6.89 21.48
CA ARG A 81 -12.47 6.42 21.33
C ARG A 81 -13.19 7.14 20.20
N GLU A 82 -13.05 8.46 20.09
CA GLU A 82 -13.67 9.24 19.01
C GLU A 82 -13.05 8.93 17.64
N ALA A 83 -11.73 8.78 17.56
CA ALA A 83 -11.04 8.39 16.35
C ALA A 83 -11.44 6.97 15.87
N SER A 84 -11.64 6.03 16.81
CA SER A 84 -12.07 4.65 16.52
C SER A 84 -13.44 4.54 15.87
N LYS A 85 -14.35 5.48 16.13
CA LYS A 85 -15.69 5.48 15.50
C LYS A 85 -15.66 5.72 14.00
N HIS A 86 -14.59 6.34 13.51
CA HIS A 86 -14.46 6.76 12.11
C HIS A 86 -13.68 5.76 11.25
N GLY A 87 -13.32 4.57 11.78
CA GLY A 87 -12.81 3.44 10.99
C GLY A 87 -11.49 3.71 10.26
N VAL A 88 -10.63 4.56 10.83
CA VAL A 88 -9.39 5.03 10.19
C VAL A 88 -8.16 4.35 10.79
N SER A 89 -7.22 3.93 9.94
CA SER A 89 -5.92 3.40 10.38
C SER A 89 -5.21 4.44 11.26
N PHE A 90 -4.90 4.07 12.49
CA PHE A 90 -4.18 4.93 13.43
C PHE A 90 -2.69 4.95 13.06
N LYS A 91 -2.17 6.13 12.76
CA LYS A 91 -0.72 6.34 12.76
C LYS A 91 -0.29 6.58 14.21
N TRP A 92 -0.08 5.50 14.96
CA TRP A 92 0.55 5.57 16.28
C TRP A 92 1.97 6.09 16.06
N SER A 93 2.29 7.26 16.62
CA SER A 93 3.66 7.76 16.66
C SER A 93 4.45 6.95 17.68
N ILE A 94 4.72 5.68 17.35
CA ILE A 94 5.80 4.94 17.98
C ILE A 94 7.04 5.31 17.19
N MET A 95 7.72 6.32 17.73
CA MET A 95 9.16 6.55 17.62
C MET A 95 9.77 6.31 16.23
N GLU A 96 10.08 7.42 15.58
CA GLU A 96 11.15 7.56 14.61
C GLU A 96 12.51 7.20 15.25
N PHE A 97 12.73 5.90 15.46
CA PHE A 97 14.00 5.31 15.86
C PHE A 97 14.08 3.92 15.20
N GLN A 98 14.37 3.90 13.90
CA GLN A 98 15.16 2.88 13.19
C GLN A 98 15.04 3.12 11.68
N THR A 99 15.59 4.24 11.18
CA THR A 99 16.09 4.32 9.79
C THR A 99 17.24 5.33 9.69
N ARG A 100 18.18 5.26 10.62
CA ARG A 100 19.52 5.83 10.43
C ARG A 100 20.51 5.20 11.41
N LEU A 101 21.35 4.35 10.83
CA LEU A 101 22.50 3.58 11.35
C LEU A 101 22.16 2.29 12.11
#